data_AF-A0A6A3HMN2-F1
#
_entry.id   AF-A0A6A3HMN2-F1
#
_cell.length_a   1.000
_cell.length_b   1.000
_cell.length_c   1.000
_cell.angle_alpha   90.00
_cell.angle_beta   90.00
_cell.angle_gamma   90.00
#
_symmetry.space_group_name_H-M   'P 1'
#
loop_
_entity.id
_entity.type
_entity.pdbx_description
1 polymer ?
#
loop_
_entity_poly.entity_id
_entity_poly.type
_entity_poly.pdbx_seq_one_letter_code
_entity_poly.pdbx_strand_id
1 'polypeptide(L)'
;MLDGTSIKVNYESNYPMDHATDVTTKGGDFQDLIMWDQLTDFARKALNETSFGDANVPMNDGNFVSSGFLLPSTSLPGGGAYVE
;
A
#
# COMPACT_ATOMS: atom_id res chain seq x y z
N MET A 1 -13.22 15.67 8.30
CA MET A 1 -12.37 14.83 7.44
C MET A 1 -10.90 14.94 7.82
N LEU A 2 -10.38 16.10 8.18
CA LEU A 2 -9.00 16.24 8.68
C LEU A 2 -8.98 16.47 10.20
N ASP A 3 -8.01 15.90 10.90
CA ASP A 3 -7.63 16.19 12.29
C ASP A 3 -6.15 16.56 12.35
N GLY A 4 -5.84 17.86 12.46
CA GLY A 4 -4.47 18.33 12.30
C GLY A 4 -3.90 17.95 10.92
N THR A 5 -2.96 16.99 10.90
CA THR A 5 -2.35 16.43 9.68
C THR A 5 -2.87 15.04 9.32
N SER A 6 -3.88 14.52 10.02
CA SER A 6 -4.39 13.16 9.87
C SER A 6 -5.76 13.15 9.18
N ILE A 7 -5.87 12.44 8.06
CA ILE A 7 -7.16 12.23 7.39
C ILE A 7 -7.95 11.16 8.17
N LYS A 8 -9.24 11.41 8.41
CA LYS A 8 -10.19 10.49 9.03
C LYS A 8 -10.80 9.60 7.95
N VAL A 9 -10.56 8.30 8.06
CA VAL A 9 -11.01 7.27 7.11
C VAL A 9 -12.03 6.35 7.79
N ASN A 10 -13.07 5.98 7.06
CA ASN A 10 -14.06 4.98 7.45
C ASN A 10 -13.81 3.68 6.69
N TYR A 11 -14.03 2.53 7.33
CA TYR A 11 -14.11 1.23 6.69
C TYR A 11 -15.56 0.76 6.75
N GLU A 12 -16.21 0.61 5.60
CA GLU A 12 -17.65 0.39 5.52
C GLU A 12 -18.03 -0.60 4.44
N SER A 13 -19.23 -1.19 4.56
CA SER A 13 -19.87 -1.97 3.52
C SER A 13 -21.34 -1.52 3.41
N ASN A 14 -21.80 -1.34 2.18
CA ASN A 14 -23.18 -1.00 1.87
C ASN A 14 -23.75 -2.11 0.98
N TYR A 15 -24.59 -2.97 1.55
CA TYR A 15 -25.19 -4.08 0.82
C TYR A 15 -25.86 -3.59 -0.49
N PRO A 16 -25.58 -4.21 -1.65
CA PRO A 16 -24.97 -5.53 -1.84
C PRO A 16 -23.44 -5.55 -2.05
N MET A 17 -22.72 -4.45 -1.78
CA MET A 17 -21.28 -4.36 -2.03
C MET A 17 -20.41 -4.76 -0.84
N ASP A 18 -19.23 -5.28 -1.17
CA ASP A 18 -18.14 -5.54 -0.22
C ASP A 18 -17.61 -4.26 0.43
N HIS A 19 -16.61 -4.41 1.30
CA HIS A 19 -16.09 -3.29 2.05
C HIS A 19 -15.23 -2.35 1.20
N ALA A 20 -15.34 -1.06 1.50
CA ALA A 20 -14.54 0.02 0.93
C ALA A 20 -14.07 0.98 2.02
N THR A 21 -13.16 1.88 1.63
CA THR A 21 -12.73 2.99 2.48
C THR A 21 -13.22 4.31 1.90
N ASP A 22 -13.67 5.22 2.77
CA ASP A 22 -14.10 6.57 2.39
C ASP A 22 -13.71 7.59 3.46
N VAL A 23 -13.71 8.88 3.12
CA VAL A 23 -13.44 9.98 4.04
C VAL A 23 -14.63 10.21 4.97
N THR A 24 -14.35 10.53 6.24
CA THR A 24 -15.41 10.70 7.25
C THR A 24 -15.20 11.90 8.16
N THR A 25 -16.25 12.30 8.88
CA THR A 25 -16.18 13.29 9.97
C THR A 25 -16.11 12.65 11.35
N LYS A 26 -16.39 11.34 11.46
CA LYS A 26 -16.32 10.58 12.71
C LYS A 26 -14.87 10.38 13.15
N GLY A 27 -14.64 10.38 14.47
CA GLY A 27 -13.34 9.99 15.03
C GLY A 27 -13.06 8.50 14.80
N GLY A 28 -11.79 8.13 14.89
CA GLY A 28 -11.31 6.76 14.77
C GLY A 28 -10.01 6.56 15.55
N ASP A 29 -9.32 5.46 15.29
CA ASP A 29 -8.10 5.06 16.00
C ASP A 29 -6.87 5.10 15.10
N PHE A 30 -5.69 5.19 15.72
CA PHE A 30 -4.40 5.02 15.05
C PHE A 30 -3.92 3.57 15.13
N GLN A 31 -3.08 3.17 14.17
CA GLN A 31 -2.43 1.86 14.11
C GLN A 31 -0.91 2.06 14.13
N ASP A 32 -0.19 1.07 14.64
CA ASP A 32 1.28 1.06 14.58
C ASP A 32 1.73 0.99 13.12
N LEU A 33 2.56 1.95 12.73
CA LEU A 33 3.06 2.07 11.37
C LEU A 33 4.39 1.33 11.23
N ILE A 34 4.45 0.43 10.23
CA ILE A 34 5.71 -0.09 9.69
C ILE A 34 5.77 0.21 8.19
N MET A 35 6.85 0.86 7.77
CA MET A 35 7.07 1.19 6.36
C MET A 35 7.59 -0.04 5.59
N TRP A 36 7.37 -0.06 4.27
CA TRP A 36 7.77 -1.20 3.43
C TRP A 36 9.27 -1.52 3.52
N ASP A 37 10.11 -0.50 3.60
CA ASP A 37 11.57 -0.62 3.75
C ASP A 37 12.03 -0.99 5.17
N GLN A 38 11.15 -0.86 6.17
CA GLN A 38 11.40 -1.30 7.54
C GLN A 38 11.06 -2.78 7.76
N LEU A 39 10.33 -3.41 6.83
CA LEU A 39 10.04 -4.84 6.87
C LEU A 39 11.31 -5.67 6.60
N THR A 40 11.35 -6.87 7.17
CA THR A 40 12.37 -7.85 6.81
C THR A 40 12.21 -8.30 5.35
N ASP A 41 13.30 -8.78 4.75
CA ASP A 41 13.26 -9.33 3.39
C ASP A 41 12.26 -10.48 3.25
N PHE A 42 12.16 -11.33 4.28
CA PHE A 42 11.17 -12.42 4.31
C PHE A 42 9.73 -11.90 4.33
N ALA A 43 9.44 -10.83 5.07
CA ALA A 43 8.11 -10.26 5.10
C ALA A 43 7.73 -9.62 3.76
N ARG A 44 8.65 -8.87 3.14
CA ARG A 44 8.44 -8.31 1.79
C ARG A 44 8.21 -9.41 0.75
N LYS A 45 9.04 -10.45 0.77
CA LYS A 45 8.87 -11.62 -0.11
C LYS A 45 7.50 -12.28 0.07
N ALA A 46 7.08 -12.51 1.32
CA ALA A 46 5.77 -13.08 1.60
C ALA A 46 4.62 -12.21 1.05
N LEU A 47 4.69 -10.89 1.22
CA LEU A 47 3.68 -9.95 0.72
C LEU A 47 3.68 -9.80 -0.81
N ASN A 48 4.80 -10.08 -1.47
CA ASN A 48 4.91 -10.11 -2.93
C ASN A 48 4.39 -11.42 -3.55
N GLU A 49 4.60 -12.57 -2.89
CA GLU A 49 4.39 -13.89 -3.50
C GLU A 49 3.15 -14.64 -3.00
N THR A 50 2.60 -14.26 -1.85
CA THR A 50 1.43 -14.95 -1.28
C THR A 50 0.16 -14.58 -2.03
N SER A 51 -0.64 -15.59 -2.39
CA SER A 51 -2.01 -15.37 -2.86
C SER A 51 -2.92 -15.08 -1.67
N PHE A 52 -3.58 -13.91 -1.70
CA PHE A 52 -4.58 -13.50 -0.70
C PHE A 52 -6.02 -13.76 -1.18
N GLY A 53 -6.20 -14.71 -2.10
CA GLY A 53 -7.51 -15.01 -2.69
C GLY A 53 -7.97 -13.88 -3.60
N ASP A 54 -9.16 -13.34 -3.35
CA ASP A 54 -9.72 -12.23 -4.12
C ASP A 54 -9.13 -10.86 -3.74
N ALA A 55 -8.30 -10.80 -2.68
CA ALA A 55 -7.63 -9.57 -2.24
C ALA A 55 -6.24 -9.40 -2.87
N ASN A 56 -5.86 -8.14 -3.11
CA ASN A 56 -4.53 -7.75 -3.58
C ASN A 56 -3.80 -6.93 -2.53
N VAL A 57 -2.47 -7.08 -2.43
CA VAL A 57 -1.62 -6.26 -1.55
C VAL A 57 -1.25 -4.96 -2.27
N PRO A 58 -1.83 -3.80 -1.92
CA PRO A 58 -1.68 -2.57 -2.72
C PRO A 58 -0.27 -1.95 -2.64
N MET A 59 0.47 -2.25 -1.58
CA MET A 59 1.82 -1.72 -1.32
C MET A 59 2.95 -2.65 -1.77
N ASN A 60 2.65 -3.81 -2.35
CA ASN A 60 3.68 -4.71 -2.84
C ASN A 60 4.37 -4.16 -4.11
N ASP A 61 5.52 -4.71 -4.48
CA ASP A 61 6.37 -4.14 -5.52
C ASP A 61 5.66 -4.11 -6.90
N GLY A 62 4.83 -5.12 -7.18
CA GLY A 62 4.08 -5.21 -8.44
C GLY A 62 2.93 -4.20 -8.56
N ASN A 63 2.25 -3.90 -7.45
CA ASN A 63 1.05 -3.06 -7.44
C ASN A 63 1.38 -1.59 -7.16
N PHE A 64 2.43 -1.29 -6.40
CA PHE A 64 2.73 0.07 -5.96
C PHE A 64 3.14 0.99 -7.14
N VAL A 65 3.99 0.51 -8.05
CA VAL A 65 4.42 1.26 -9.24
C VAL A 65 3.28 1.44 -10.24
N SER A 66 2.41 0.43 -10.36
CA SER A 66 1.24 0.46 -11.25
C SER A 66 0.17 1.47 -10.76
N SER A 67 0.09 1.67 -9.44
CA SER A 67 -0.90 2.56 -8.80
C SER A 67 -0.62 4.06 -8.98
N GLY A 68 0.36 4.43 -9.83
CA GLY A 68 0.59 5.82 -10.25
C GLY A 68 1.31 6.69 -9.22
N PHE A 69 1.87 6.11 -8.16
CA PHE A 69 2.85 6.81 -7.33
C PHE A 69 4.17 6.88 -8.10
N LEU A 70 4.26 7.86 -8.99
CA LEU A 70 5.50 8.23 -9.66
C LEU A 70 6.46 8.75 -8.59
N LEU A 71 7.24 7.85 -7.99
CA LEU A 71 8.53 8.25 -7.46
C LEU A 71 9.25 8.93 -8.63
N PRO A 72 9.66 10.20 -8.52
CA PRO A 72 10.48 10.80 -9.56
C PRO A 72 11.65 9.85 -9.78
N SER A 73 11.84 9.44 -11.03
CA SER A 73 12.94 8.59 -11.48
C SER A 73 14.23 9.15 -10.88
N THR A 74 14.65 8.58 -9.76
CA THR A 74 16.03 8.66 -9.32
C THR A 74 16.65 7.51 -10.07
N SER A 75 17.33 7.87 -11.16
CA SER A 75 18.28 7.00 -11.81
C SER A 75 19.15 6.37 -10.72
N LEU A 76 18.93 5.08 -10.44
CA LEU A 76 19.93 4.27 -9.77
C LEU A 76 21.19 4.35 -10.65
N PRO A 77 22.31 4.91 -10.16
CA PRO A 77 23.54 4.94 -10.94
C PRO A 77 24.10 3.52 -10.95
N GLY A 78 23.79 2.77 -12.00
CA GLY A 78 24.21 1.37 -12.12
C GLY A 78 23.69 0.74 -13.40
N GLY A 79 24.13 1.27 -14.54
CA GLY A 79 23.92 0.63 -15.83
C GLY A 79 24.55 -0.77 -15.84
N GLY A 80 23.80 -1.73 -16.37
CA GLY A 80 24.27 -3.10 -16.55
C GLY A 80 23.15 -3.96 -17.10
N ALA A 81 22.93 -3.88 -18.41
CA ALA A 81 22.28 -4.96 -19.12
C ALA A 81 23.16 -6.22 -18.94
N TYR A 82 22.66 -7.22 -18.24
CA TYR A 82 23.16 -8.57 -18.36
C TYR A 82 22.02 -9.42 -18.91
N VAL A 83 22.16 -9.69 -20.20
CA VAL A 83 21.58 -10.85 -20.87
C VAL A 83 22.40 -12.06 -20.46
N GLU A 84 21.77 -13.02 -19.80
CA GLU A 84 21.85 -14.46 -20.12
C GLU A 84 20.45 -15.05 -19.95
#